data_AF-A0A4D9DI85-F1
#
_entry.id   AF-A0A4D9DI85-F1
#
_cell.length_a   1.000
_cell.length_b   1.000
_cell.length_c   1.000
_cell.angle_alpha   90.00
_cell.angle_beta   90.00
_cell.angle_gamma   90.00
#
_symmetry.space_group_name_H-M   'P 1'
#
loop_
_entity.id
_entity.type
_entity.pdbx_description
1 polymer ?
#
loop_
_entity_poly.entity_id
_entity_poly.type
_entity_poly.pdbx_seq_one_letter_code
_entity_poly.pdbx_strand_id
1 'polypeptide(L)' 'MSTVPEVLVARHCGLRVFGFSLITNKSVLEYGTREKANHAEVLEAGRQAAVKLERLVSVLLERMKGKGLV' A
#
# COMPACT_ATOMS: atom_id res chain seq x y z
N MET A 1 -9.11 -3.18 2.61
CA MET A 1 -9.93 -3.07 3.83
C MET A 1 -9.01 -3.29 5.02
N SER A 2 -8.24 -2.28 5.41
CA SER A 2 -7.14 -2.39 6.38
C SER A 2 -6.59 -1.00 6.73
N THR A 3 -5.46 -0.95 7.44
CA THR A 3 -4.51 0.18 7.52
C THR A 3 -4.91 1.32 8.45
N VAL A 4 -6.15 1.79 8.40
CA VAL A 4 -6.59 2.92 9.25
C VAL A 4 -6.47 2.60 10.76
N PRO A 5 -6.91 1.42 11.26
CA PRO A 5 -6.79 1.11 12.68
C PRO A 5 -5.34 1.10 13.18
N GLU A 6 -4.40 0.56 12.39
CA GLU A 6 -2.98 0.50 12.73
C GLU A 6 -2.35 1.90 12.78
N VAL A 7 -2.68 2.75 11.79
CA VAL A 7 -2.23 4.14 11.74
C VAL A 7 -2.73 4.92 12.96
N LEU A 8 -3.99 4.72 13.35
CA LEU A 8 -4.58 5.41 14.50
C LEU A 8 -3.82 5.10 15.79
N VAL A 9 -3.56 3.82 16.07
CA VAL A 9 -2.80 3.39 17.27
C VAL A 9 -1.36 3.91 17.21
N ALA A 10 -0.68 3.80 16.06
CA ALA A 10 0.69 4.30 15.92
C ALA A 10 0.80 5.81 16.18
N ARG A 11 -0.15 6.60 15.65
CA ARG A 11 -0.19 8.05 15.87
C ARG A 11 -0.56 8.41 17.31
N HIS A 12 -1.44 7.63 17.95
CA HIS A 12 -1.74 7.77 19.38
C HIS A 12 -0.48 7.61 20.24
N CYS A 13 0.39 6.66 19.88
CA CYS A 13 1.68 6.44 20.53
C CYS A 13 2.80 7.40 20.10
N GLY A 14 2.48 8.46 19.34
CA GLY A 14 3.48 9.46 18.89
C GLY A 14 4.39 9.00 17.75
N LEU A 15 4.17 7.81 17.16
CA LEU A 15 5.00 7.30 16.08
C LEU A 15 4.81 8.11 14.79
N ARG A 16 5.89 8.29 14.04
CA ARG A 16 5.80 8.80 12.66
C ARG A 16 5.30 7.69 11.76
N VAL A 17 4.30 8.00 10.93
CA VAL A 17 3.67 7.01 10.06
C VAL A 17 3.79 7.46 8.61
N PHE A 18 4.13 6.50 7.75
CA PHE A 18 4.09 6.62 6.28
C PHE A 18 3.23 5.48 5.74
N GLY A 19 2.37 5.76 4.76
CA GLY A 19 1.49 4.78 4.17
C GLY A 19 1.29 5.03 2.68
N PHE A 20 1.12 3.95 1.92
CA PHE A 20 0.79 3.98 0.49
C PHE A 20 -0.13 2.80 0.17
N SER A 21 -0.76 2.83 -1.00
CA SER A 21 -1.57 1.72 -1.50
C SER A 21 -1.14 1.33 -2.90
N LEU A 22 -1.07 0.03 -3.16
CA LEU A 22 -0.98 -0.48 -4.52
C LEU A 22 -2.40 -0.51 -5.10
N ILE A 23 -2.61 0.16 -6.22
CA ILE A 23 -3.87 0.05 -6.95
C ILE A 23 -3.86 -1.30 -7.67
N THR A 24 -4.62 -2.25 -7.14
CA THR A 24 -4.67 -3.63 -7.63
C THR A 24 -5.79 -3.89 -8.63
N ASN A 25 -6.79 -3.03 -8.65
CA ASN A 25 -7.92 -3.10 -9.57
C ASN A 25 -8.58 -1.72 -9.70
N LYS A 26 -9.35 -1.52 -10.77
CA LYS A 26 -10.21 -0.34 -10.94
C LYS A 26 -11.59 -0.66 -10.35
N SER A 27 -12.18 0.29 -9.63
CA SER A 27 -13.55 0.16 -9.16
C SER A 27 -14.52 0.14 -10.35
N VAL A 28 -15.50 -0.76 -10.30
CA VAL A 28 -16.59 -0.83 -11.27
C VAL A 28 -17.61 0.24 -10.91
N LEU A 29 -17.76 1.25 -11.76
CA LEU A 29 -18.61 2.43 -11.49
C LEU A 29 -19.87 2.47 -12.36
N GLU A 30 -19.88 1.74 -13.48
CA GLU A 30 -20.98 1.74 -14.43
C GLU A 30 -21.97 0.60 -14.13
N TYR A 31 -23.25 0.86 -14.37
CA TYR A 31 -24.29 -0.16 -14.29
C TYR A 31 -24.33 -0.97 -15.59
N GLY A 32 -24.53 -2.29 -15.51
CA GLY A 32 -24.68 -3.17 -16.68
C GLY A 32 -23.38 -3.79 -17.20
N THR A 33 -22.22 -3.41 -16.65
CA THR A 33 -20.95 -4.13 -16.91
C THR A 33 -20.93 -5.49 -16.20
N ARG A 34 -20.26 -6.46 -16.84
CA ARG A 34 -20.03 -7.80 -16.29
C ARG A 34 -18.76 -7.90 -15.45
N GLU A 35 -17.95 -6.84 -15.42
CA GLU A 35 -16.73 -6.78 -14.62
C GLU A 35 -17.09 -6.84 -13.14
N LYS A 36 -16.32 -7.64 -12.39
CA LYS A 36 -16.47 -7.80 -10.95
C LYS A 36 -15.09 -7.80 -10.33
N ALA A 37 -14.93 -7.07 -9.23
CA ALA A 37 -13.71 -7.15 -8.44
C ALA A 37 -13.47 -8.60 -7.99
N ASN A 38 -12.24 -9.08 -8.15
CA ASN A 38 -11.88 -10.46 -7.88
C ASN A 38 -10.56 -10.55 -7.12
N HIS A 39 -10.51 -11.34 -6.06
CA HIS A 39 -9.30 -11.44 -5.24
C HIS A 39 -8.10 -12.03 -5.99
N ALA A 40 -8.32 -12.95 -6.94
CA ALA A 40 -7.21 -13.50 -7.72
C ALA A 40 -6.53 -12.45 -8.61
N GLU A 41 -7.27 -11.48 -9.15
CA GLU A 41 -6.69 -10.36 -9.92
C GLU A 41 -5.84 -9.45 -9.01
N VAL A 42 -6.31 -9.24 -7.77
CA VAL A 42 -5.64 -8.42 -6.77
C VAL A 42 -4.30 -9.04 -6.37
N LEU A 43 -4.29 -10.37 -6.15
CA LEU A 43 -3.08 -11.11 -5.84
C LEU A 43 -2.07 -11.05 -6.99
N GLU A 44 -2.55 -11.17 -8.23
CA GLU A 44 -1.69 -11.13 -9.40
C GLU A 44 -1.06 -9.74 -9.60
N ALA A 45 -1.84 -8.66 -9.48
CA ALA A 45 -1.30 -7.30 -9.48
C ALA A 45 -0.25 -7.09 -8.38
N GLY A 46 -0.47 -7.67 -7.20
CA GLY A 46 0.49 -7.68 -6.09
C GLY A 46 1.81 -8.36 -6.46
N ARG A 47 1.76 -9.55 -7.05
CA ARG A 47 2.95 -10.28 -7.51
C ARG A 47 3.73 -9.52 -8.57
N GLN A 48 3.04 -8.94 -9.54
CA GLN A 48 3.66 -8.15 -10.60
C GLN A 48 4.35 -6.89 -10.05
N ALA A 49 3.80 -6.29 -9.00
CA ALA A 49 4.38 -5.11 -8.36
C ALA A 49 5.49 -5.42 -7.35
N ALA A 50 5.72 -6.68 -6.96
CA ALA A 50 6.54 -7.06 -5.81
C ALA A 50 7.96 -6.46 -5.86
N VAL A 51 8.69 -6.66 -6.97
CA VAL A 51 10.06 -6.14 -7.14
C VAL A 51 10.11 -4.61 -7.09
N LYS A 52 9.11 -3.94 -7.66
CA LYS A 52 9.03 -2.47 -7.66
C LYS A 52 8.76 -1.93 -6.25
N LEU A 53 7.87 -2.58 -5.51
CA LEU A 53 7.54 -2.20 -4.14
C LEU A 53 8.71 -2.45 -3.19
N GLU A 54 9.41 -3.58 -3.35
CA GLU A 54 10.64 -3.87 -2.61
C GLU A 54 11.67 -2.75 -2.80
N ARG A 55 11.95 -2.39 -4.06
CA ARG A 55 12.88 -1.29 -4.37
C ARG A 55 12.44 0.03 -3.77
N LEU A 56 11.14 0.35 -3.83
CA LEU A 56 10.58 1.58 -3.28
C LEU A 56 10.82 1.67 -1.77
N VAL A 57 10.52 0.59 -1.03
CA VAL A 57 10.69 0.54 0.42
C VAL A 57 12.17 0.58 0.80
N SER A 58 13.05 -0.13 0.08
CA SER A 58 14.49 -0.09 0.33
C SER A 58 15.07 1.31 0.19
N VAL A 59 14.75 2.01 -0.91
CA VAL A 59 15.20 3.40 -1.13
C VAL A 59 14.61 4.36 -0.09
N LEU A 60 13.37 4.14 0.34
CA LEU A 60 12.75 4.94 1.39
C LEU A 60 13.54 4.81 2.70
N LEU A 61 13.89 3.60 3.11
CA LEU A 61 14.66 3.33 4.33
C LEU A 61 16.07 3.94 4.27
N GLU A 62 16.76 3.82 3.14
CA GLU A 62 18.07 4.46 2.93
C GLU A 62 17.99 5.99 3.11
N ARG A 63 16.96 6.62 2.54
CA ARG A 63 16.74 8.07 2.66
C ARG A 63 16.33 8.51 4.06
N MET A 64 15.74 7.62 4.86
CA MET A 64 15.39 7.90 6.25
C MET A 64 16.61 7.87 7.16
N LYS A 65 17.58 6.97 6.93
CA LYS A 65 18.83 6.88 7.73
C LYS A 65 19.65 8.17 7.70
N GLY A 66 19.67 8.88 6.58
CA GLY A 66 20.41 10.14 6.42
C GLY A 66 19.82 11.35 7.18
N LYS A 67 18.65 11.23 7.80
CA LYS A 67 17.95 12.34 8.49
C LYS A 67 17.94 12.23 10.02
N GLY A 68 18.82 11.41 10.61
CA GLY A 68 18.88 11.22 12.07
C GLY A 68 17.58 10.66 12.64
N LEU A 69 16.94 9.74 11.90
CA LEU A 69 15.69 9.10 12.29
C LEU A 69 15.92 7.73 12.93
N VAL A 70 16.84 7.69 13.89
CA VAL A 70 16.90 6.75 15.02
C VAL A 70 17.55 7.51 16.17
#